data_AF-A0A3N5LCV9-F1
#
_entry.id   AF-A0A3N5LCV9-F1
#
_cell.length_a   1.000
_cell.length_b   1.000
_cell.length_c   1.000
_cell.angle_alpha   90.00
_cell.angle_beta   90.00
_cell.angle_gamma   90.00
#
_symmetry.space_group_name_H-M   'P 1'
#
loop_
_entity.id
_entity.type
_entity.pdbx_description
1 polymer ?
#
loop_
_entity_poly.entity_id
_entity_poly.type
_entity_poly.pdbx_seq_one_letter_code
_entity_poly.pdbx_strand_id
1 'polypeptide(L)'
;MSETILTGIEAIQAILAPALGISATALLLLSMQNRYSLIVNRLRALTEERRRYYNKIANNEEPGHYEQVRYSSISTQIKRLFVRCRELRNAILYVQGSILLFVVTSILISVNIFYSSHLLRILPLIIFSVGMIFVLIGIVYSATDVINSYKVAEIEVKGE
;
A
#
# COMPACT_ATOMS: atom_id res chain seq x y z
N MET A 1 -46.45 1.92 -21.53
CA MET A 1 -45.69 3.13 -21.20
C MET A 1 -45.56 3.22 -19.67
N SER A 2 -44.72 2.39 -19.08
CA SER A 2 -44.45 2.35 -17.63
C SER A 2 -43.10 1.64 -17.37
N GLU A 3 -42.06 2.06 -18.08
CA GLU A 3 -40.70 1.48 -18.01
C GLU A 3 -39.61 2.52 -17.74
N THR A 4 -39.97 3.81 -17.61
CA THR A 4 -39.01 4.92 -17.44
C THR A 4 -38.73 5.28 -15.98
N ILE A 5 -39.30 4.52 -15.03
CA ILE A 5 -38.95 4.60 -13.62
C ILE A 5 -38.17 3.34 -13.20
N LEU A 6 -37.15 2.95 -13.96
CA LEU A 6 -35.98 2.32 -13.36
C LEU A 6 -35.37 3.42 -12.46
N THR A 7 -35.96 3.53 -11.27
CA THR A 7 -35.94 4.68 -10.36
C THR A 7 -34.51 5.14 -10.12
N GLY A 8 -34.27 6.45 -10.01
CA GLY A 8 -32.97 6.97 -9.56
C GLY A 8 -32.44 6.31 -8.28
N ILE A 9 -33.32 5.68 -7.49
CA ILE A 9 -33.00 4.82 -6.36
C ILE A 9 -32.15 3.60 -6.76
N GLU A 10 -32.51 2.86 -7.82
CA GLU A 10 -31.74 1.69 -8.29
C GLU A 10 -30.38 2.11 -8.84
N ALA A 11 -30.31 3.28 -9.50
CA ALA A 11 -29.05 3.88 -9.93
C ALA A 11 -28.14 4.21 -8.74
N ILE A 12 -28.70 4.85 -7.70
CA ILE A 12 -27.97 5.13 -6.45
C ILE A 12 -27.51 3.83 -5.80
N GLN A 13 -28.38 2.82 -5.71
CA GLN A 13 -28.05 1.50 -5.14
C GLN A 13 -26.93 0.79 -5.89
N ALA A 14 -26.91 0.86 -7.22
CA ALA A 14 -25.83 0.28 -8.03
C ALA A 14 -24.48 0.98 -7.78
N ILE A 15 -24.49 2.31 -7.60
CA ILE A 15 -23.28 3.09 -7.32
C ILE A 15 -22.78 2.90 -5.88
N LEU A 16 -23.63 2.47 -4.95
CA LEU A 16 -23.22 2.22 -3.56
C LEU A 16 -22.12 1.15 -3.44
N ALA A 17 -22.17 0.08 -4.24
CA ALA A 17 -21.20 -1.01 -4.15
C ALA A 17 -19.74 -0.54 -4.39
N PRO A 18 -19.40 0.11 -5.52
CA PRO A 18 -18.06 0.68 -5.71
C PRO A 18 -17.75 1.81 -4.71
N ALA A 19 -18.73 2.62 -4.30
CA ALA A 19 -18.51 3.67 -3.29
C ALA A 19 -18.09 3.12 -1.92
N LEU A 20 -18.69 2.01 -1.47
CA LEU A 20 -18.28 1.29 -0.27
C LEU A 20 -16.88 0.68 -0.43
N GLY A 21 -16.58 0.13 -1.61
CA GLY A 21 -15.24 -0.35 -1.96
C GLY A 21 -14.18 0.75 -1.82
N ILE A 22 -14.45 1.95 -2.34
CA ILE A 22 -13.57 3.13 -2.20
C ILE A 22 -13.39 3.48 -0.72
N SER A 23 -14.47 3.52 0.04
CA SER A 23 -14.42 3.91 1.47
C SER A 23 -13.57 2.94 2.30
N ALA A 24 -13.78 1.63 2.13
CA ALA A 24 -13.01 0.61 2.84
C ALA A 24 -11.53 0.63 2.43
N THR A 25 -11.24 0.74 1.12
CA THR A 25 -9.86 0.78 0.61
C THR A 25 -9.14 2.08 0.95
N ALA A 26 -9.85 3.21 1.09
CA ALA A 26 -9.26 4.48 1.54
C ALA A 26 -8.74 4.38 2.98
N LEU A 27 -9.46 3.72 3.88
CA LEU A 27 -9.00 3.46 5.25
C LEU A 27 -7.76 2.56 5.28
N LEU A 28 -7.76 1.49 4.47
CA LEU A 28 -6.60 0.62 4.30
C LEU A 28 -5.40 1.41 3.76
N LEU A 29 -5.61 2.21 2.73
CA LEU A 29 -4.58 3.06 2.12
C LEU A 29 -3.99 4.04 3.12
N LEU A 30 -4.82 4.70 3.94
CA LEU A 30 -4.37 5.62 4.98
C LEU A 30 -3.47 4.92 6.00
N SER A 31 -3.89 3.75 6.48
CA SER A 31 -3.09 2.93 7.40
C SER A 31 -1.73 2.55 6.79
N MET A 32 -1.72 2.12 5.53
CA MET A 32 -0.48 1.75 4.83
C MET A 32 0.43 2.95 4.56
N GLN A 33 -0.12 4.11 4.19
CA GLN A 33 0.66 5.35 3.97
C GLN A 33 1.34 5.82 5.25
N ASN A 34 0.63 5.76 6.39
CA ASN A 34 1.21 6.11 7.68
C ASN A 34 2.38 5.19 8.03
N ARG A 35 2.21 3.87 7.88
CA ARG A 35 3.30 2.89 8.08
C ARG A 35 4.49 3.15 7.15
N TYR A 36 4.22 3.39 5.88
CA TYR A 36 5.24 3.69 4.88
C TYR A 36 6.05 4.94 5.24
N SER A 37 5.36 6.03 5.62
CA SER A 37 6.00 7.29 6.06
C SER A 37 6.94 7.07 7.25
N LEU A 38 6.49 6.32 8.27
CA LEU A 38 7.30 6.00 9.45
C LEU A 38 8.56 5.21 9.07
N ILE A 39 8.45 4.20 8.20
CA ILE A 39 9.59 3.40 7.76
C ILE A 39 10.59 4.25 6.96
N VAL A 40 10.10 5.09 6.04
CA VAL A 40 10.95 5.99 5.25
C VAL A 40 11.69 6.98 6.15
N ASN A 41 11.02 7.56 7.15
CA ASN A 41 11.65 8.48 8.10
C ASN A 41 12.74 7.76 8.93
N ARG A 42 12.46 6.53 9.41
CA ARG A 42 13.46 5.72 10.11
C ARG A 42 14.65 5.36 9.22
N LEU A 43 14.39 5.03 7.95
CA LEU A 43 15.43 4.73 6.97
C LEU A 43 16.33 5.95 6.72
N ARG A 44 15.76 7.15 6.59
CA ARG A 44 16.52 8.41 6.44
C ARG A 44 17.43 8.65 7.64
N ALA A 45 16.88 8.57 8.85
CA ALA A 45 17.66 8.77 10.08
C ALA A 45 18.85 7.80 10.21
N LEU A 46 18.62 6.51 9.96
CA LEU A 46 19.70 5.51 9.98
C LEU A 46 20.73 5.71 8.87
N THR A 47 20.28 6.18 7.70
CA THR A 47 21.19 6.48 6.57
C THR A 47 22.09 7.67 6.89
N GLU A 48 21.55 8.70 7.54
CA GLU A 48 22.32 9.83 8.05
C GLU A 48 23.31 9.39 9.13
N GLU A 49 22.89 8.54 10.08
CA GLU A 49 23.78 7.98 11.10
C GLU A 49 24.93 7.19 10.46
N ARG A 50 24.64 6.32 9.49
CA ARG A 50 25.66 5.57 8.73
C ARG A 50 26.65 6.50 8.01
N ARG A 51 26.17 7.61 7.45
CA ARG A 51 27.02 8.59 6.76
C ARG A 51 28.00 9.28 7.72
N ARG A 52 27.62 9.51 8.98
CA ARG A 52 28.53 10.07 10.00
C ARG A 52 29.70 9.13 10.27
N TYR A 53 29.45 7.83 10.41
CA TYR A 53 30.53 6.83 10.58
C TYR A 53 31.44 6.75 9.35
N TYR A 54 30.87 6.80 8.14
CA TYR A 54 31.67 6.82 6.91
C TYR A 54 32.61 8.03 6.85
N ASN A 55 32.13 9.21 7.24
CA ASN A 55 32.95 10.42 7.27
C ASN A 55 34.07 10.35 8.32
N LYS A 56 33.83 9.77 9.50
CA LYS A 56 34.88 9.55 10.51
C LYS A 56 36.00 8.66 9.98
N ILE A 57 35.62 7.53 9.37
CA ILE A 57 36.57 6.59 8.74
C ILE A 57 37.36 7.31 7.63
N ALA A 58 36.70 8.12 6.81
CA ALA A 58 37.35 8.88 5.74
C ALA A 58 38.35 9.94 6.27
N ASN A 59 38.16 10.43 7.50
CA ASN A 59 39.07 11.37 8.17
C ASN A 59 40.23 10.69 8.91
N ASN A 60 40.45 9.38 8.71
CA ASN A 60 41.45 8.57 9.42
C ASN A 60 41.26 8.53 10.95
N GLU A 61 40.03 8.75 11.44
CA GLU A 61 39.71 8.44 12.83
C GLU A 61 39.50 6.93 12.95
N GLU A 62 40.37 6.22 13.68
CA GLU A 62 40.18 4.78 13.92
C GLU A 62 38.90 4.54 14.72
N PRO A 63 37.87 3.88 14.14
CA PRO A 63 36.63 3.66 14.84
C PRO A 63 36.85 2.60 15.94
N GLY A 64 36.45 2.92 17.16
CA GLY A 64 36.50 1.97 18.28
C GLY A 64 35.65 0.72 18.00
N HIS A 65 35.92 -0.38 18.71
CA HIS A 65 35.21 -1.66 18.52
C HIS A 65 33.67 -1.51 18.56
N TYR A 66 33.16 -0.70 19.50
CA TYR A 66 31.74 -0.39 19.60
C TYR A 66 31.17 0.31 18.35
N GLU A 67 31.90 1.26 17.77
CA GLU A 67 31.46 1.98 16.57
C GLU A 67 31.41 1.05 15.35
N GLN A 68 32.35 0.11 15.22
CA GLN A 68 32.36 -0.89 14.15
C GLN A 68 31.14 -1.83 14.26
N VAL A 69 30.83 -2.30 15.47
CA VAL A 69 29.63 -3.12 15.73
C VAL A 69 28.37 -2.33 15.41
N ARG A 70 28.26 -1.08 15.86
CA ARG A 70 27.12 -0.20 15.57
C ARG A 70 26.94 0.06 14.08
N TYR A 71 28.02 0.31 13.35
CA TYR A 71 27.98 0.48 11.90
C TYR A 71 27.44 -0.75 11.16
N SER A 72 27.87 -1.94 11.57
CA SER A 72 27.38 -3.21 11.02
C SER A 72 25.88 -3.41 11.29
N SER A 73 25.45 -3.14 12.52
CA SER A 73 24.03 -3.21 12.92
C SER A 73 23.15 -2.24 12.12
N ILE A 74 23.57 -0.98 11.96
CA ILE A 74 22.85 0.02 11.15
C ILE A 74 22.73 -0.44 9.70
N SER A 75 23.83 -0.94 9.12
CA SER A 75 23.85 -1.42 7.74
C SER A 75 22.87 -2.57 7.53
N THR A 76 22.73 -3.46 8.52
CA THR A 76 21.75 -4.55 8.50
C THR A 76 20.32 -4.03 8.64
N GLN A 77 20.05 -3.09 9.55
CA GLN A 77 18.74 -2.47 9.73
C GLN A 77 18.27 -1.72 8.48
N ILE A 78 19.15 -0.96 7.82
CA ILE A 78 18.85 -0.25 6.57
C ILE A 78 18.40 -1.24 5.48
N LYS A 79 19.14 -2.35 5.29
CA LYS A 79 18.77 -3.38 4.30
C LYS A 79 17.38 -3.96 4.58
N ARG A 80 17.08 -4.28 5.84
CA ARG A 80 15.77 -4.82 6.25
C ARG A 80 14.64 -3.81 6.04
N LEU A 81 14.83 -2.55 6.46
CA LEU A 81 13.84 -1.48 6.27
C LEU A 81 13.58 -1.18 4.79
N PHE A 82 14.61 -1.28 3.93
CA PHE A 82 14.45 -1.06 2.50
C PHE A 82 13.56 -2.14 1.84
N VAL A 83 13.73 -3.40 2.23
CA VAL A 83 12.85 -4.49 1.76
C VAL A 83 11.40 -4.22 2.19
N ARG A 84 11.18 -3.88 3.45
CA ARG A 84 9.84 -3.54 3.98
C ARG A 84 9.20 -2.35 3.25
N CYS A 85 10.00 -1.31 2.98
CA CYS A 85 9.57 -0.16 2.21
C CYS A 85 9.09 -0.55 0.80
N ARG A 86 9.78 -1.48 0.14
CA ARG A 86 9.38 -2.01 -1.18
C ARG A 86 8.07 -2.78 -1.12
N GLU A 87 7.88 -3.65 -0.12
CA GLU A 87 6.63 -4.42 0.03
C GLU A 87 5.44 -3.49 0.31
N LEU A 88 5.58 -2.53 1.22
CA LEU A 88 4.53 -1.53 1.48
C LEU A 88 4.24 -0.64 0.28
N ARG A 89 5.26 -0.22 -0.48
CA ARG A 89 5.05 0.55 -1.71
C ARG A 89 4.20 -0.22 -2.70
N ASN A 90 4.50 -1.51 -2.91
CA ASN A 90 3.72 -2.35 -3.80
C ASN A 90 2.28 -2.49 -3.30
N ALA A 91 2.07 -2.74 -1.99
CA ALA A 91 0.74 -2.77 -1.39
C ALA A 91 -0.07 -1.50 -1.67
N ILE A 92 0.53 -0.33 -1.43
CA ILE A 92 -0.07 0.99 -1.66
C ILE A 92 -0.46 1.17 -3.13
N LEU A 93 0.42 0.79 -4.07
CA LEU A 93 0.14 0.90 -5.51
C LEU A 93 -1.07 0.06 -5.94
N TYR A 94 -1.16 -1.19 -5.46
CA TYR A 94 -2.32 -2.04 -5.77
C TYR A 94 -3.62 -1.48 -5.15
N VAL A 95 -3.58 -0.99 -3.90
CA VAL A 95 -4.76 -0.38 -3.28
C VAL A 95 -5.18 0.91 -4.00
N GLN A 96 -4.24 1.77 -4.41
CA GLN A 96 -4.55 2.95 -5.22
C GLN A 96 -5.16 2.57 -6.58
N GLY A 97 -4.61 1.54 -7.23
CA GLY A 97 -5.18 1.00 -8.46
C GLY A 97 -6.60 0.49 -8.29
N SER A 98 -6.90 -0.17 -7.15
CA SER A 98 -8.26 -0.62 -6.84
C SER A 98 -9.26 0.53 -6.69
N ILE A 99 -8.84 1.62 -6.03
CA ILE A 99 -9.67 2.83 -5.86
C ILE A 99 -9.98 3.42 -7.24
N LEU A 100 -8.97 3.52 -8.11
CA LEU A 100 -9.16 4.00 -9.48
C LEU A 100 -10.18 3.14 -10.24
N LEU A 101 -10.07 1.81 -10.15
CA LEU A 101 -10.99 0.88 -10.80
C LEU A 101 -12.42 1.00 -10.26
N PHE A 102 -12.60 1.22 -8.96
CA PHE A 102 -13.92 1.47 -8.38
C PHE A 102 -14.51 2.81 -8.82
N VAL A 103 -13.71 3.87 -8.93
CA VAL A 103 -14.16 5.16 -9.50
C VAL A 103 -14.61 4.97 -10.96
N VAL A 104 -13.82 4.25 -11.77
CA VAL A 104 -14.18 3.92 -13.15
C VAL A 104 -15.46 3.08 -13.21
N THR A 105 -15.62 2.12 -12.29
CA THR A 105 -16.85 1.32 -12.17
C THR A 105 -18.06 2.21 -11.93
N SER A 106 -17.99 3.14 -10.97
CA SER A 106 -19.09 4.09 -10.67
C SER A 106 -19.46 4.94 -11.90
N ILE A 107 -18.46 5.43 -12.64
CA ILE A 107 -18.68 6.21 -13.87
C ILE A 107 -19.37 5.33 -14.93
N LEU A 108 -18.93 4.09 -15.12
CA LEU A 108 -19.54 3.19 -16.11
C LEU A 108 -20.96 2.79 -15.76
N ILE A 109 -21.27 2.57 -14.48
CA ILE A 109 -22.66 2.35 -14.02
C ILE A 109 -23.52 3.56 -14.39
N SER A 110 -23.02 4.78 -14.12
CA SER A 110 -23.72 6.02 -14.48
C SER A 110 -23.95 6.12 -15.99
N VAL A 111 -22.94 5.86 -16.82
CA VAL A 111 -23.07 5.90 -18.29
C VAL A 111 -24.02 4.82 -18.80
N ASN A 112 -24.04 3.63 -18.22
CA ASN A 112 -24.93 2.54 -18.63
C ASN A 112 -26.42 2.88 -18.44
N ILE A 113 -26.74 3.70 -17.45
CA ILE A 113 -28.12 4.17 -17.20
C ILE A 113 -28.61 5.05 -18.35
N PHE A 114 -27.75 5.92 -18.90
CA PHE A 114 -28.12 6.81 -20.01
C PHE A 114 -27.96 6.13 -21.39
N TYR A 115 -27.00 5.24 -21.53
CA TYR A 115 -26.65 4.58 -22.79
C TYR A 115 -26.79 3.05 -22.65
N SER A 116 -27.92 2.53 -23.11
CA SER A 116 -28.27 1.09 -23.05
C SER A 116 -27.60 0.25 -24.15
N SER A 117 -26.26 0.27 -24.22
CA SER A 117 -25.53 -0.65 -25.10
C SER A 117 -25.23 -1.99 -24.43
N HIS A 118 -25.18 -3.07 -25.21
CA HIS A 118 -24.94 -4.43 -24.68
C HIS A 118 -23.55 -4.56 -24.01
N LEU A 119 -22.54 -3.85 -24.52
CA LEU A 119 -21.18 -3.83 -23.94
C LEU A 119 -21.14 -3.15 -22.57
N LEU A 120 -21.91 -2.07 -22.38
CA LEU A 120 -21.93 -1.31 -21.12
C LEU A 120 -22.60 -2.07 -19.97
N ARG A 121 -23.34 -3.15 -20.23
CA ARG A 121 -23.98 -3.96 -19.18
C ARG A 121 -23.00 -4.82 -18.39
N ILE A 122 -22.01 -5.42 -19.07
CA ILE A 122 -21.09 -6.37 -18.42
C ILE A 122 -19.78 -5.71 -17.96
N LEU A 123 -19.40 -4.59 -18.58
CA LEU A 123 -18.14 -3.92 -18.32
C LEU A 123 -17.95 -3.45 -16.86
N PRO A 124 -18.96 -2.84 -16.18
CA PRO A 124 -18.81 -2.44 -14.78
C PRO A 124 -18.49 -3.62 -13.87
N LEU A 125 -19.15 -4.76 -14.08
CA LEU A 125 -18.92 -5.98 -13.30
C LEU A 125 -17.47 -6.45 -13.44
N ILE A 126 -16.95 -6.52 -14.67
CA ILE A 126 -15.58 -6.96 -14.94
C ILE A 126 -14.58 -6.02 -14.27
N ILE A 127 -14.73 -4.70 -14.43
CA ILE A 127 -13.81 -3.71 -13.84
C ILE A 127 -13.87 -3.75 -12.31
N PHE A 128 -15.06 -3.90 -11.73
CA PHE A 128 -15.23 -4.06 -10.30
C PHE A 128 -14.49 -5.30 -9.78
N SER A 129 -14.65 -6.44 -10.46
CA SER A 129 -13.96 -7.69 -10.10
C SER A 129 -12.44 -7.56 -10.20
N VAL A 130 -11.91 -6.88 -11.22
CA VAL A 130 -10.47 -6.58 -11.32
C VAL A 130 -10.03 -5.68 -10.16
N GLY A 131 -10.84 -4.69 -9.78
CA GLY A 131 -10.61 -3.85 -8.60
C GLY A 131 -10.47 -4.68 -7.31
N MET A 132 -11.35 -5.66 -7.11
CA MET A 132 -11.29 -6.57 -5.96
C MET A 132 -10.01 -7.42 -5.95
N ILE A 133 -9.54 -7.88 -7.13
CA ILE A 133 -8.27 -8.60 -7.24
C ILE A 133 -7.09 -7.69 -6.84
N PHE A 134 -7.11 -6.42 -7.24
CA PHE A 134 -6.10 -5.45 -6.83
C PHE A 134 -6.11 -5.24 -5.30
N VAL A 135 -7.28 -5.14 -4.68
CA VAL A 135 -7.39 -5.08 -3.21
C VAL A 135 -6.73 -6.31 -2.57
N LEU A 136 -7.05 -7.51 -3.07
CA LEU A 136 -6.50 -8.75 -2.54
C LEU A 136 -4.97 -8.79 -2.63
N ILE A 137 -4.40 -8.43 -3.80
CA ILE A 137 -2.95 -8.38 -3.99
C ILE A 137 -2.32 -7.36 -3.02
N GLY A 138 -2.95 -6.18 -2.86
CA GLY A 138 -2.48 -5.16 -1.91
C GLY A 138 -2.46 -5.66 -0.47
N ILE A 139 -3.49 -6.40 -0.05
CA ILE A 139 -3.56 -7.03 1.27
C ILE A 139 -2.45 -8.08 1.45
N VAL A 140 -2.18 -8.91 0.44
CA VAL A 140 -1.11 -9.93 0.49
C VAL A 140 0.27 -9.29 0.70
N TYR A 141 0.58 -8.22 -0.03
CA TYR A 141 1.83 -7.47 0.18
C TYR A 141 1.89 -6.86 1.59
N SER A 142 0.78 -6.30 2.08
CA SER A 142 0.72 -5.74 3.43
C SER A 142 0.89 -6.80 4.52
N ALA A 143 0.27 -7.97 4.37
CA ALA A 143 0.42 -9.10 5.29
C ALA A 143 1.87 -9.62 5.30
N THR A 144 2.51 -9.68 4.12
CA THR A 144 3.92 -10.08 3.98
C THR A 144 4.84 -9.13 4.75
N ASP A 145 4.61 -7.80 4.70
CA ASP A 145 5.34 -6.84 5.53
C ASP A 145 5.13 -7.12 7.02
N VAL A 146 3.90 -7.36 7.48
CA VAL A 146 3.60 -7.63 8.91
C VAL A 146 4.33 -8.89 9.40
N ILE A 147 4.29 -9.98 8.62
CA ILE A 147 4.97 -11.23 8.98
C ILE A 147 6.48 -11.04 9.06
N ASN A 148 7.06 -10.37 8.06
CA ASN A 148 8.50 -10.10 8.04
C ASN A 148 8.93 -9.15 9.17
N SER A 149 8.08 -8.20 9.54
CA SER A 149 8.31 -7.28 10.66
C SER A 149 8.39 -8.02 11.99
N TYR A 150 7.47 -8.96 12.23
CA TYR A 150 7.46 -9.75 13.45
C TYR A 150 8.69 -10.65 13.57
N LYS A 151 9.08 -11.33 12.49
CA LYS A 151 10.29 -12.16 12.46
C LYS A 151 11.56 -11.37 12.82
N VAL A 152 11.65 -10.11 12.38
CA VAL A 152 12.79 -9.25 12.72
C VAL A 152 12.80 -8.90 14.20
N ALA A 153 11.64 -8.54 14.77
CA ALA A 153 11.52 -8.24 16.20
C ALA A 153 11.83 -9.47 17.07
N GLU A 154 11.42 -10.66 16.64
CA GLU A 154 11.70 -11.91 17.35
C GLU A 154 13.20 -12.24 17.40
N ILE A 155 13.92 -12.00 16.30
CA ILE A 155 15.39 -12.20 16.24
C ILE A 155 16.10 -11.19 17.16
N GLU A 156 15.62 -9.95 17.25
CA GLU A 156 16.20 -8.95 18.14
C GLU A 156 16.01 -9.32 19.61
N VAL A 157 14.84 -9.84 20.01
CA VAL A 157 14.57 -10.26 21.40
C VAL A 157 15.33 -11.55 21.78
N LYS A 158 15.50 -12.50 20.85
CA LYS A 158 16.21 -13.76 21.11
C LYS A 158 17.74 -13.65 20.99
N GLY A 159 18.23 -12.56 20.41
CA GLY A 159 19.65 -12.27 20.23
C GLY A 159 20.27 -11.47 21.38
N GLU A 160 19.44 -10.98 22.30
CA GLU A 160 19.82 -10.51 23.65
C GLU A 160 19.76 -11.67 24.66
#